data_AF-A0A6A5AAM7-F1
#
_entry.id   AF-A0A6A5AAM7-F1
#
_cell.length_a   1.000
_cell.length_b   1.000
_cell.length_c   1.000
_cell.angle_alpha   90.00
_cell.angle_beta   90.00
_cell.angle_gamma   90.00
#
_symmetry.space_group_name_H-M   'P 1'
#
loop_
_entity.id
_entity.type
_entity.pdbx_description
1 polymer ?
#
loop_
_entity_poly.entity_id
_entity_poly.type
_entity_poly.pdbx_seq_one_letter_code
_entity_poly.pdbx_strand_id
1 'polypeptide(L)'
;FSIALDKAALVLALPSLGDVVSNILVDCSGHLDSPVRPGKSNEFKHWIGLQTFEASIYSTQVLFAHMTLHPDQKLLLLTRSAIHDDESIRVASAATLRHLARTLPDTSVLQALVSFMLQAADKADRLPILLEVVESILLDPSLPLRDALDTDVEPVEALGLFLLCHTSVQVRRQALVVLDAVRLLRQGRLRSTKINAMDILTGIDGDLQNTLGLQLAHKQMALEAGGVIQWLAKSTDQSTSANSEWLWSLCLATLFPRLCEICPTLIDHVWTRAVTTVYAIEPDLPIDTDDNFCTPSQWRNLAILTCATATKAEDVVGTLLKRLCAFLTSLSL
;
A
#
# COMPACT_ATOMS: atom_id res chain seq x y z
N PHE A 1 -8.08 37.09 20.63
CA PHE A 1 -9.28 36.48 21.20
C PHE A 1 -8.93 35.09 21.71
N SER A 2 -8.70 34.97 23.02
CA SER A 2 -8.55 33.66 23.67
C SER A 2 -9.95 33.16 23.97
N ILE A 3 -10.46 32.25 23.14
CA ILE A 3 -11.67 31.51 23.48
C ILE A 3 -11.24 30.51 24.55
N ALA A 4 -11.33 30.93 25.82
CA ALA A 4 -11.36 30.00 26.93
C ALA A 4 -12.71 29.27 26.87
N LEU A 5 -12.81 28.30 25.95
CA LEU A 5 -13.88 27.32 25.99
C LEU A 5 -13.79 26.65 27.36
N ASP A 6 -14.86 26.77 28.15
CA ASP A 6 -15.00 26.01 29.37
C ASP A 6 -14.79 24.54 29.03
N LYS A 7 -13.70 23.96 29.56
CA LYS A 7 -13.31 22.57 29.26
C LYS A 7 -14.46 21.62 29.60
N ALA A 8 -15.27 21.93 30.60
CA ALA A 8 -16.44 21.13 30.94
C ALA A 8 -17.51 21.19 29.85
N ALA A 9 -17.82 22.38 29.34
CA ALA A 9 -18.77 22.56 28.24
C ALA A 9 -18.29 21.89 26.95
N LEU A 10 -16.99 21.97 26.65
CA LEU A 10 -16.40 21.28 25.49
C LEU A 10 -16.55 19.77 25.63
N VAL A 11 -16.17 19.19 26.78
CA VAL A 11 -16.27 17.74 27.04
C VAL A 11 -17.70 17.23 26.89
N LEU A 12 -18.69 18.00 27.38
CA LEU A 12 -20.11 17.66 27.22
C LEU A 12 -20.58 17.73 25.76
N ALA A 13 -19.95 18.57 24.92
CA ALA A 13 -20.30 18.72 23.51
C ALA A 13 -19.60 17.70 22.58
N LEU A 14 -18.50 17.06 23.01
CA LEU A 14 -17.70 16.15 22.17
C LEU A 14 -18.52 15.01 21.52
N PRO A 15 -19.46 14.33 22.21
CA PRO A 15 -20.27 13.28 21.58
C PRO A 15 -21.13 13.83 20.43
N SER A 16 -21.87 14.91 20.67
CA SER A 16 -22.73 15.53 19.65
C SER A 16 -21.93 16.06 18.46
N LEU A 17 -20.74 16.61 18.71
CA LEU A 17 -19.83 17.03 17.64
C LEU A 17 -19.28 15.82 16.85
N GLY A 18 -18.96 14.73 17.55
CA GLY A 18 -18.57 13.46 16.95
C GLY A 18 -19.64 12.88 16.02
N ASP A 19 -20.91 12.99 16.39
CA ASP A 19 -22.05 12.58 15.55
C ASP A 19 -22.18 13.42 14.29
N VAL A 20 -22.05 14.74 14.42
CA VAL A 20 -22.08 15.65 13.27
C VAL A 20 -20.95 15.34 12.30
N VAL A 21 -19.72 15.19 12.80
CA VAL A 21 -18.56 14.84 11.96
C VAL A 21 -18.76 13.47 11.30
N SER A 22 -19.30 12.48 12.02
CA SER A 22 -19.59 11.15 11.48
C SER A 22 -20.56 11.22 10.29
N ASN A 23 -21.66 11.94 10.44
CA ASN A 23 -22.66 12.09 9.37
C ASN A 23 -22.08 12.82 8.16
N ILE A 24 -21.33 13.91 8.38
CA ILE A 24 -20.70 14.65 7.29
C ILE A 24 -19.71 13.77 6.51
N LEU A 25 -18.87 12.98 7.19
CA LEU A 25 -17.90 12.13 6.51
C LEU A 25 -18.58 11.10 5.60
N VAL A 26 -19.69 10.51 6.05
CA VAL A 26 -20.46 9.53 5.25
C VAL A 26 -21.15 10.23 4.07
N ASP A 27 -21.87 11.32 4.34
CA ASP A 27 -22.66 12.03 3.33
C ASP A 27 -21.76 12.63 2.24
N CYS A 28 -20.66 13.29 2.64
CA CYS A 28 -19.71 13.88 1.70
C CYS A 28 -18.95 12.80 0.92
N SER A 29 -18.56 11.68 1.53
CA SER A 29 -17.91 10.59 0.80
C SER A 29 -18.81 9.99 -0.27
N GLY A 30 -20.14 9.94 -0.06
CA GLY A 30 -21.07 9.45 -1.09
C GLY A 30 -21.38 10.48 -2.17
N HIS A 31 -21.49 11.76 -1.80
CA HIS A 31 -21.90 12.82 -2.72
C HIS A 31 -20.78 13.41 -3.57
N LEU A 32 -19.54 13.46 -3.06
CA LEU A 32 -18.41 14.06 -3.77
C LEU A 32 -17.81 13.13 -4.83
N ASP A 33 -18.13 11.83 -4.80
CA ASP A 33 -17.77 10.86 -5.83
C ASP A 33 -18.63 11.02 -7.12
N SER A 34 -19.65 11.90 -7.12
CA SER A 34 -20.55 12.13 -8.27
C SER A 34 -20.14 13.35 -9.13
N PRO A 35 -20.24 13.27 -10.46
CA PRO A 35 -19.87 14.39 -11.34
C PRO A 35 -20.75 15.62 -11.10
N VAL A 36 -20.11 16.78 -10.96
CA VAL A 36 -20.80 18.06 -10.73
C VAL A 36 -21.54 18.48 -12.00
N ARG A 37 -22.86 18.64 -11.90
CA ARG A 37 -23.65 19.19 -13.02
C ARG A 37 -23.29 20.66 -13.24
N PRO A 38 -23.02 21.09 -14.49
CA PRO A 38 -22.59 22.45 -14.78
C PRO A 38 -23.61 23.49 -14.30
N GLY A 39 -23.11 24.56 -13.68
CA GLY A 39 -23.94 25.66 -13.18
C GLY A 39 -23.40 26.27 -11.88
N LYS A 40 -23.34 27.60 -11.81
CA LYS A 40 -22.74 28.37 -10.70
C LYS A 40 -23.25 27.97 -9.30
N SER A 41 -24.53 27.62 -9.16
CA SER A 41 -25.10 27.18 -7.88
C SER A 41 -24.61 25.78 -7.47
N ASN A 42 -24.40 24.89 -8.43
CA ASN A 42 -23.90 23.53 -8.17
C ASN A 42 -22.40 23.56 -7.86
N GLU A 43 -21.63 24.41 -8.53
CA GLU A 43 -20.21 24.65 -8.24
C GLU A 43 -20.01 25.22 -6.83
N PHE A 44 -20.82 26.21 -6.43
CA PHE A 44 -20.75 26.76 -5.07
C PHE A 44 -21.13 25.74 -4.00
N LYS A 45 -22.18 24.94 -4.23
CA LYS A 45 -22.55 23.84 -3.31
C LYS A 45 -21.46 22.78 -3.20
N HIS A 46 -20.84 22.43 -4.32
CA HIS A 46 -19.72 21.49 -4.35
C HIS A 46 -18.51 22.03 -3.58
N TRP A 47 -18.17 23.31 -3.76
CA TRP A 47 -17.10 23.96 -3.02
C TRP A 47 -17.36 23.97 -1.51
N ILE A 48 -18.57 24.35 -1.06
CA ILE A 48 -18.95 24.27 0.36
C ILE A 48 -18.84 22.83 0.86
N GLY A 49 -19.29 21.86 0.07
CA GLY A 49 -19.21 20.43 0.38
C GLY A 49 -17.76 19.99 0.63
N LEU A 50 -16.83 20.36 -0.25
CA LEU A 50 -15.41 20.06 -0.10
C LEU A 50 -14.82 20.69 1.16
N GLN A 51 -15.09 21.97 1.41
CA GLN A 51 -14.58 22.65 2.61
C GLN A 51 -15.14 22.05 3.91
N THR A 52 -16.42 21.66 3.89
CA THR A 52 -17.07 21.00 5.04
C THR A 52 -16.51 19.60 5.27
N PHE A 53 -16.20 18.88 4.19
CA PHE A 53 -15.56 17.57 4.26
C PHE A 53 -14.14 17.66 4.79
N GLU A 54 -13.33 18.59 4.26
CA GLU A 54 -11.97 18.87 4.72
C GLU A 54 -11.94 19.19 6.22
N ALA A 55 -12.81 20.10 6.68
CA ALA A 55 -12.91 20.46 8.09
C ALA A 55 -13.31 19.28 8.98
N SER A 56 -14.16 18.38 8.48
CA SER A 56 -14.59 17.18 9.20
C SER A 56 -13.46 16.15 9.32
N ILE A 57 -12.66 16.01 8.25
CA ILE A 57 -11.44 15.19 8.26
C ILE A 57 -10.46 15.71 9.31
N TYR A 58 -10.16 17.01 9.33
CA TYR A 58 -9.30 17.61 10.37
C TYR A 58 -9.87 17.43 11.78
N SER A 59 -11.18 17.61 11.96
CA SER A 59 -11.84 17.46 13.26
C SER A 59 -11.76 16.03 13.80
N THR A 60 -11.63 15.04 12.92
CA THR A 60 -11.45 13.63 13.29
C THR A 60 -10.20 13.41 14.14
N GLN A 61 -9.15 14.23 14.00
CA GLN A 61 -7.94 14.14 14.83
C GLN A 61 -8.25 14.23 16.33
N VAL A 62 -9.21 15.07 16.71
CA VAL A 62 -9.60 15.31 18.10
C VAL A 62 -10.84 14.48 18.48
N LEU A 63 -11.76 14.29 17.55
CA LEU A 63 -13.06 13.67 17.81
C LEU A 63 -13.10 12.16 17.56
N PHE A 64 -12.01 11.52 17.13
CA PHE A 64 -12.00 10.10 16.75
C PHE A 64 -12.69 9.17 17.75
N ALA A 65 -12.40 9.34 19.06
CA ALA A 65 -12.97 8.53 20.12
C ALA A 65 -14.45 8.84 20.44
N HIS A 66 -14.94 10.00 20.01
CA HIS A 66 -16.29 10.49 20.28
C HIS A 66 -17.25 10.33 19.09
N MET A 67 -16.72 10.03 17.90
CA MET A 67 -17.50 9.74 16.70
C MET A 67 -18.26 8.41 16.82
N THR A 68 -19.52 8.39 16.40
CA THR A 68 -20.41 7.22 16.45
C THR A 68 -20.06 6.11 15.47
N LEU A 69 -19.38 6.42 14.36
CA LEU A 69 -18.93 5.39 13.41
C LEU A 69 -18.04 4.34 14.09
N HIS A 70 -18.00 3.14 13.53
CA HIS A 70 -17.01 2.15 13.97
C HIS A 70 -15.59 2.63 13.61
N PRO A 71 -14.55 2.41 14.45
CA PRO A 71 -13.17 2.80 14.13
C PRO A 71 -12.71 2.38 12.74
N ASP A 72 -13.00 1.14 12.33
CA ASP A 72 -12.65 0.64 11.00
C ASP A 72 -13.32 1.43 9.87
N GLN A 73 -14.57 1.86 10.05
CA GLN A 73 -15.28 2.69 9.07
C GLN A 73 -14.65 4.08 8.99
N LYS A 74 -14.24 4.68 10.11
CA LYS A 74 -13.55 5.98 10.14
C LYS A 74 -12.24 5.89 9.36
N LEU A 75 -11.43 4.87 9.66
CA LEU A 75 -10.14 4.66 9.01
C LEU A 75 -10.29 4.33 7.52
N LEU A 76 -11.32 3.56 7.13
CA LEU A 76 -11.64 3.30 5.73
C LEU A 76 -12.00 4.58 4.98
N LEU A 77 -12.86 5.43 5.55
CA LEU A 77 -13.24 6.71 4.95
C LEU A 77 -12.02 7.62 4.79
N LEU A 78 -11.19 7.77 5.84
CA LEU A 78 -9.96 8.57 5.77
C LEU A 78 -8.97 8.02 4.73
N THR A 79 -8.84 6.69 4.63
CA THR A 79 -7.96 6.06 3.64
C THR A 79 -8.44 6.30 2.22
N ARG A 80 -9.75 6.22 1.97
CA ARG A 80 -10.34 6.59 0.67
C ARG A 80 -10.14 8.07 0.36
N SER A 81 -10.32 8.94 1.35
CA SER A 81 -10.13 10.38 1.18
C SER A 81 -8.67 10.77 0.91
N ALA A 82 -7.69 9.97 1.36
CA ALA A 82 -6.27 10.19 1.07
C ALA A 82 -5.92 10.05 -0.43
N ILE A 83 -6.77 9.42 -1.23
CA ILE A 83 -6.61 9.29 -2.68
C ILE A 83 -7.65 10.08 -3.50
N HIS A 84 -8.41 10.96 -2.83
CA HIS A 84 -9.43 11.80 -3.45
C HIS A 84 -8.86 12.69 -4.57
N ASP A 85 -9.70 13.14 -5.51
CA ASP A 85 -9.24 13.97 -6.64
C ASP A 85 -8.83 15.39 -6.23
N ASP A 86 -9.52 15.94 -5.24
CA ASP A 86 -9.17 17.21 -4.64
C ASP A 86 -7.93 17.08 -3.71
N GLU A 87 -6.92 17.90 -3.97
CA GLU A 87 -5.66 17.92 -3.22
C GLU A 87 -5.84 18.29 -1.75
N SER A 88 -6.73 19.22 -1.42
CA SER A 88 -6.97 19.65 -0.03
C SER A 88 -7.46 18.47 0.83
N ILE A 89 -8.39 17.67 0.28
CA ILE A 89 -8.91 16.47 0.90
C ILE A 89 -7.81 15.42 1.08
N ARG A 90 -6.99 15.18 0.04
CA ARG A 90 -5.87 14.24 0.14
C ARG A 90 -4.91 14.62 1.26
N VAL A 91 -4.46 15.87 1.28
CA VAL A 91 -3.51 16.40 2.26
C VAL A 91 -4.08 16.34 3.67
N ALA A 92 -5.33 16.80 3.85
CA ALA A 92 -6.00 16.75 5.15
C ALA A 92 -6.15 15.31 5.67
N SER A 93 -6.48 14.37 4.78
CA SER A 93 -6.64 12.95 5.13
C SER A 93 -5.31 12.30 5.50
N ALA A 94 -4.26 12.51 4.69
CA ALA A 94 -2.91 12.03 4.98
C ALA A 94 -2.38 12.56 6.31
N ALA A 95 -2.54 13.86 6.56
CA ALA A 95 -2.16 14.49 7.83
C ALA A 95 -2.94 13.91 9.02
N THR A 96 -4.24 13.66 8.83
CA THR A 96 -5.11 13.08 9.85
C THR A 96 -4.74 11.62 10.16
N LEU A 97 -4.51 10.80 9.15
CA LEU A 97 -4.01 9.43 9.32
C LEU A 97 -2.68 9.40 10.07
N ARG A 98 -1.75 10.30 9.71
CA ARG A 98 -0.47 10.44 10.41
C ARG A 98 -0.64 10.88 11.86
N HIS A 99 -1.54 11.81 12.13
CA HIS A 99 -1.88 12.21 13.49
C HIS A 99 -2.42 11.03 14.30
N LEU A 100 -3.40 10.31 13.75
CA LEU A 100 -4.02 9.15 14.40
C LEU A 100 -3.01 8.02 14.66
N ALA A 101 -2.07 7.79 13.74
CA ALA A 101 -1.01 6.80 13.95
C ALA A 101 -0.11 7.12 15.17
N ARG A 102 -0.01 8.40 15.55
CA ARG A 102 0.72 8.83 16.76
C ARG A 102 -0.13 8.68 18.02
N THR A 103 -1.44 8.91 17.94
CA THR A 103 -2.31 9.07 19.11
C THR A 103 -3.13 7.84 19.48
N LEU A 104 -3.54 7.02 18.51
CA LEU A 104 -4.28 5.78 18.77
C LEU A 104 -3.37 4.72 19.37
N PRO A 105 -3.75 4.00 20.44
CA PRO A 105 -2.87 3.11 21.20
C PRO A 105 -2.43 1.83 20.46
N ASP A 106 -3.03 1.53 19.31
CA ASP A 106 -2.74 0.37 18.46
C ASP A 106 -2.26 0.78 17.05
N THR A 107 -1.97 -0.20 16.21
CA THR A 107 -1.52 0.01 14.82
C THR A 107 -2.66 -0.09 13.81
N SER A 108 -3.88 0.18 14.26
CA SER A 108 -5.11 0.16 13.46
C SER A 108 -4.99 0.97 12.16
N VAL A 109 -4.30 2.11 12.18
CA VAL A 109 -4.06 2.94 10.99
C VAL A 109 -3.25 2.21 9.92
N LEU A 110 -2.12 1.59 10.29
CA LEU A 110 -1.29 0.83 9.36
C LEU A 110 -2.04 -0.39 8.84
N GLN A 111 -2.78 -1.07 9.71
CA GLN A 111 -3.60 -2.23 9.33
C GLN A 111 -4.71 -1.85 8.35
N ALA A 112 -5.39 -0.72 8.56
CA ALA A 112 -6.42 -0.22 7.67
C ALA A 112 -5.84 0.15 6.30
N LEU A 113 -4.69 0.85 6.27
CA LEU A 113 -3.98 1.20 5.02
C LEU A 113 -3.57 -0.04 4.24
N VAL A 114 -2.97 -1.03 4.90
CA VAL A 114 -2.59 -2.30 4.27
C VAL A 114 -3.82 -3.03 3.72
N SER A 115 -4.88 -3.14 4.53
CA SER A 115 -6.09 -3.86 4.12
C SER A 115 -6.76 -3.20 2.92
N PHE A 116 -6.82 -1.86 2.90
CA PHE A 116 -7.37 -1.11 1.77
C PHE A 116 -6.52 -1.26 0.50
N MET A 117 -5.19 -1.12 0.60
CA MET A 117 -4.31 -1.23 -0.57
C MET A 117 -4.30 -2.64 -1.17
N LEU A 118 -4.44 -3.68 -0.35
CA LEU A 118 -4.63 -5.04 -0.86
C LEU A 118 -5.93 -5.15 -1.67
N GLN A 119 -7.04 -4.60 -1.17
CA GLN A 119 -8.33 -4.61 -1.88
C GLN A 119 -8.35 -3.73 -3.13
N ALA A 120 -7.53 -2.68 -3.19
CA ALA A 120 -7.47 -1.72 -4.29
C ALA A 120 -6.24 -1.90 -5.18
N ALA A 121 -5.64 -3.09 -5.20
CA ALA A 121 -4.38 -3.38 -5.89
C ALA A 121 -4.46 -3.25 -7.43
N ASP A 122 -5.67 -3.20 -7.98
CA ASP A 122 -5.98 -2.93 -9.39
C ASP A 122 -5.91 -1.43 -9.76
N LYS A 123 -6.01 -0.52 -8.78
CA LYS A 123 -5.98 0.94 -8.98
C LYS A 123 -4.56 1.50 -8.92
N ALA A 124 -3.76 1.11 -9.92
CA ALA A 124 -2.35 1.45 -10.07
C ALA A 124 -2.00 2.93 -9.82
N ASP A 125 -2.86 3.86 -10.25
CA ASP A 125 -2.57 5.31 -10.21
C ASP A 125 -2.66 5.92 -8.80
N ARG A 126 -3.38 5.26 -7.88
CA ARG A 126 -3.65 5.80 -6.53
C ARG A 126 -2.86 5.11 -5.42
N LEU A 127 -2.36 3.89 -5.67
CA LEU A 127 -1.52 3.15 -4.73
C LEU A 127 -0.25 3.92 -4.30
N PRO A 128 0.49 4.62 -5.20
CA PRO A 128 1.68 5.36 -4.78
C PRO A 128 1.39 6.40 -3.71
N ILE A 129 0.26 7.12 -3.80
CA ILE A 129 -0.16 8.14 -2.82
C ILE A 129 -0.36 7.50 -1.44
N LEU A 130 -0.99 6.33 -1.36
CA LEU A 130 -1.20 5.64 -0.09
C LEU A 130 0.11 5.11 0.50
N LEU A 131 1.02 4.64 -0.34
CA LEU A 131 2.35 4.21 0.09
C LEU A 131 3.19 5.39 0.59
N GLU A 132 3.07 6.58 0.01
CA GLU A 132 3.66 7.82 0.55
C GLU A 132 3.09 8.16 1.94
N VAL A 133 1.80 7.95 2.18
CA VAL A 133 1.21 8.11 3.51
C VAL A 133 1.83 7.12 4.50
N VAL A 134 1.95 5.84 4.13
CA VAL A 134 2.60 4.82 4.96
C VAL A 134 4.05 5.17 5.26
N GLU A 135 4.83 5.53 4.24
CA GLU A 135 6.22 5.99 4.39
C GLU A 135 6.29 7.14 5.40
N SER A 136 5.42 8.15 5.25
CA SER A 136 5.40 9.32 6.12
C SER A 136 5.10 8.95 7.59
N ILE A 137 4.27 7.94 7.82
CA ILE A 137 3.96 7.43 9.16
C ILE A 137 5.17 6.69 9.75
N LEU A 138 5.79 5.80 8.98
CA LEU A 138 6.93 5.00 9.44
C LEU A 138 8.17 5.84 9.74
N LEU A 139 8.43 6.87 8.95
CA LEU A 139 9.55 7.80 9.13
C LEU A 139 9.26 8.91 10.15
N ASP A 140 8.08 8.89 10.77
CA ASP A 140 7.70 9.88 11.77
C ASP A 140 8.50 9.67 13.07
N PRO A 141 9.31 10.66 13.50
CA PRO A 141 10.06 10.54 14.75
C PRO A 141 9.14 10.51 15.98
N SER A 142 7.91 11.00 15.85
CA SER A 142 6.91 11.02 16.93
C SER A 142 6.04 9.75 16.95
N LEU A 143 6.24 8.81 16.01
CA LEU A 143 5.54 7.53 16.06
C LEU A 143 5.91 6.82 17.37
N PRO A 144 4.94 6.41 18.21
CA PRO A 144 5.23 5.81 19.51
C PRO A 144 5.87 4.43 19.34
N LEU A 145 6.99 4.21 20.05
CA LEU A 145 7.63 2.89 20.09
C LEU A 145 6.88 2.02 21.08
N ARG A 146 6.16 1.03 20.56
CA ARG A 146 5.38 0.06 21.33
C ARG A 146 6.04 -1.30 21.23
N ASP A 147 5.84 -2.14 22.24
CA ASP A 147 6.44 -3.48 22.29
C ASP A 147 6.01 -4.34 21.09
N ALA A 148 4.77 -4.17 20.60
CA ALA A 148 4.24 -4.87 19.44
C ALA A 148 4.58 -4.22 18.08
N LEU A 149 5.19 -3.02 18.05
CA LEU A 149 5.36 -2.24 16.81
C LEU A 149 6.20 -3.00 15.76
N ASP A 150 7.20 -3.77 16.19
CA ASP A 150 8.01 -4.59 15.27
C ASP A 150 7.19 -5.69 14.57
N THR A 151 6.23 -6.29 15.27
CA THR A 151 5.28 -7.25 14.68
C THR A 151 4.25 -6.55 13.82
N ASP A 152 3.79 -5.37 14.24
CA ASP A 152 2.75 -4.62 13.54
C ASP A 152 3.20 -4.03 12.20
N VAL A 153 4.51 -3.90 11.96
CA VAL A 153 5.07 -3.49 10.66
C VAL A 153 5.29 -4.66 9.70
N GLU A 154 5.20 -5.92 10.16
CA GLU A 154 5.34 -7.10 9.28
C GLU A 154 4.29 -7.12 8.14
N PRO A 155 3.00 -6.77 8.36
CA PRO A 155 2.03 -6.63 7.27
C PRO A 155 2.37 -5.53 6.26
N VAL A 156 3.04 -4.47 6.69
CA VAL A 156 3.47 -3.37 5.81
C VAL A 156 4.63 -3.80 4.92
N GLU A 157 5.60 -4.52 5.51
CA GLU A 157 6.70 -5.11 4.78
C GLU A 157 6.21 -6.19 3.78
N ALA A 158 5.25 -7.02 4.22
CA ALA A 158 4.60 -8.00 3.37
C ALA A 158 3.87 -7.35 2.18
N LEU A 159 3.15 -6.26 2.41
CA LEU A 159 2.53 -5.47 1.34
C LEU A 159 3.58 -4.94 0.35
N GLY A 160 4.69 -4.39 0.85
CA GLY A 160 5.78 -3.93 0.00
C GLY A 160 6.30 -5.02 -0.94
N LEU A 161 6.55 -6.22 -0.42
CA LEU A 161 6.96 -7.39 -1.22
C LEU A 161 5.93 -7.80 -2.26
N PHE A 162 4.65 -7.81 -1.89
CA PHE A 162 3.55 -8.11 -2.81
C PHE A 162 3.50 -7.10 -3.97
N LEU A 163 3.62 -5.80 -3.66
CA LEU A 163 3.56 -4.72 -4.64
C LEU A 163 4.77 -4.66 -5.59
N LEU A 164 5.88 -5.36 -5.28
CA LEU A 164 6.96 -5.58 -6.26
C LEU A 164 6.49 -6.40 -7.47
N CYS A 165 5.40 -7.17 -7.35
CA CYS A 165 4.83 -7.94 -8.44
C CYS A 165 3.94 -7.12 -9.38
N HIS A 166 3.58 -5.89 -8.99
CA HIS A 166 2.67 -5.02 -9.71
C HIS A 166 3.23 -4.65 -11.11
N THR A 167 2.40 -4.20 -12.06
CA THR A 167 2.83 -3.83 -13.42
C THR A 167 3.43 -2.43 -13.50
N SER A 168 2.82 -1.48 -12.80
CA SER A 168 3.30 -0.10 -12.70
C SER A 168 4.65 -0.02 -12.00
N VAL A 169 5.62 0.55 -12.71
CA VAL A 169 6.95 0.91 -12.21
C VAL A 169 6.85 1.85 -11.01
N GLN A 170 5.91 2.81 -11.05
CA GLN A 170 5.72 3.76 -9.96
C GLN A 170 5.31 3.07 -8.67
N VAL A 171 4.42 2.06 -8.76
CA VAL A 171 4.03 1.23 -7.61
C VAL A 171 5.21 0.43 -7.08
N ARG A 172 5.97 -0.24 -7.95
CA ARG A 172 7.18 -1.00 -7.55
C ARG A 172 8.20 -0.10 -6.85
N ARG A 173 8.46 1.08 -7.40
CA ARG A 173 9.40 2.06 -6.85
C ARG A 173 8.96 2.52 -5.47
N GLN A 174 7.69 2.89 -5.30
CA GLN A 174 7.20 3.36 -4.01
C GLN A 174 7.13 2.20 -2.99
N ALA A 175 6.90 0.96 -3.43
CA ALA A 175 7.01 -0.22 -2.57
C ALA A 175 8.44 -0.40 -2.02
N LEU A 176 9.48 -0.21 -2.85
CA LEU A 176 10.88 -0.23 -2.39
C LEU A 176 11.17 0.88 -1.36
N VAL A 177 10.58 2.06 -1.52
CA VAL A 177 10.70 3.16 -0.56
C VAL A 177 10.08 2.79 0.79
N VAL A 178 8.90 2.19 0.78
CA VAL A 178 8.24 1.70 2.01
C VAL A 178 9.05 0.59 2.68
N LEU A 179 9.60 -0.36 1.92
CA LEU A 179 10.47 -1.41 2.45
C LEU A 179 11.73 -0.81 3.10
N ASP A 180 12.31 0.24 2.53
CA ASP A 180 13.43 0.94 3.15
C ASP A 180 13.03 1.72 4.40
N ALA A 181 11.85 2.35 4.42
CA ALA A 181 11.30 3.00 5.62
C ALA A 181 11.12 2.01 6.77
N VAL A 182 10.63 0.78 6.50
CA VAL A 182 10.55 -0.30 7.50
C VAL A 182 11.95 -0.67 8.02
N ARG A 183 12.93 -0.84 7.12
CA ARG A 183 14.32 -1.13 7.50
C ARG A 183 14.89 -0.04 8.41
N LEU A 184 14.72 1.23 8.03
CA LEU A 184 15.20 2.39 8.81
C LEU A 184 14.54 2.47 10.19
N LEU A 185 13.23 2.22 10.27
CA LEU A 185 12.51 2.17 11.54
C LEU A 185 13.06 1.06 12.45
N ARG A 186 13.27 -0.13 11.90
CA ARG A 186 13.78 -1.30 12.64
C ARG A 186 15.23 -1.16 13.08
N GLN A 187 16.12 -0.72 12.20
CA GLN A 187 17.54 -0.52 12.51
C GLN A 187 17.77 0.68 13.44
N GLY A 188 17.04 1.78 13.22
CA GLY A 188 17.22 3.02 13.97
C GLY A 188 16.51 3.01 15.32
N ARG A 189 15.18 2.95 15.29
CA ARG A 189 14.36 3.21 16.48
C ARG A 189 14.03 1.96 17.28
N LEU A 190 13.70 0.85 16.62
CA LEU A 190 13.36 -0.41 17.30
C LEU A 190 14.61 -1.21 17.70
N ARG A 191 15.74 -0.98 17.02
CA ARG A 191 16.97 -1.77 17.14
C ARG A 191 16.71 -3.28 17.01
N SER A 192 15.77 -3.64 16.14
CA SER A 192 15.40 -5.03 15.89
C SER A 192 16.56 -5.75 15.23
N THR A 193 16.86 -6.96 15.69
CA THR A 193 17.86 -7.85 15.08
C THR A 193 17.27 -8.75 14.00
N LYS A 194 15.96 -8.59 13.68
CA LYS A 194 15.32 -9.32 12.59
C LYS A 194 15.90 -8.88 11.25
N ILE A 195 16.06 -9.85 10.35
CA ILE A 195 16.48 -9.60 8.97
C ILE A 195 15.31 -8.96 8.21
N ASN A 196 15.58 -7.83 7.54
CA ASN A 196 14.58 -7.09 6.77
C ASN A 196 14.60 -7.53 5.29
N ALA A 197 13.46 -7.38 4.61
CA ALA A 197 13.36 -7.60 3.17
C ALA A 197 14.38 -6.78 2.37
N MET A 198 14.63 -5.52 2.77
CA MET A 198 15.67 -4.68 2.14
C MET A 198 17.10 -5.18 2.36
N ASP A 199 17.38 -5.79 3.51
CA ASP A 199 18.72 -6.36 3.77
C ASP A 199 18.96 -7.57 2.84
N ILE A 200 17.91 -8.36 2.56
CA ILE A 200 17.98 -9.47 1.60
C ILE A 200 18.08 -8.94 0.17
N LEU A 201 17.28 -7.95 -0.21
CA LEU A 201 17.31 -7.30 -1.53
C LEU A 201 18.70 -6.78 -1.87
N THR A 202 19.39 -6.17 -0.91
CA THR A 202 20.77 -5.67 -1.08
C THR A 202 21.82 -6.77 -0.95
N GLY A 203 21.56 -7.83 -0.18
CA GLY A 203 22.47 -8.96 -0.01
C GLY A 203 22.58 -9.87 -1.24
N ILE A 204 21.53 -9.98 -2.04
CA ILE A 204 21.49 -10.84 -3.25
C ILE A 204 22.00 -10.14 -4.50
N ASP A 205 22.51 -8.92 -4.39
CA ASP A 205 22.83 -8.09 -5.55
C ASP A 205 23.88 -8.72 -6.46
N GLY A 206 24.85 -9.43 -5.89
CA GLY A 206 25.82 -10.23 -6.65
C GLY A 206 25.18 -11.41 -7.41
N ASP A 207 24.25 -12.12 -6.78
CA ASP A 207 23.49 -13.21 -7.42
C ASP A 207 22.65 -12.67 -8.58
N LEU A 208 22.03 -11.49 -8.40
CA LEU A 208 21.25 -10.80 -9.43
C LEU A 208 22.13 -10.36 -10.61
N GLN A 209 23.28 -9.73 -10.34
CA GLN A 209 24.22 -9.31 -11.38
C GLN A 209 24.68 -10.49 -12.25
N ASN A 210 24.92 -11.65 -11.63
CA ASN A 210 25.31 -12.88 -12.31
C ASN A 210 24.15 -13.49 -13.12
N THR A 211 22.97 -13.59 -12.51
CA THR A 211 21.77 -14.18 -13.14
C THR A 211 21.32 -13.40 -14.38
N LEU A 212 21.42 -12.06 -14.33
CA LEU A 212 21.02 -11.18 -15.43
C LEU A 212 22.12 -10.98 -16.47
N GLY A 213 23.34 -11.49 -16.24
CA GLY A 213 24.48 -11.30 -17.14
C GLY A 213 24.84 -9.82 -17.35
N LEU A 214 24.76 -9.00 -16.30
CA LEU A 214 24.94 -7.54 -16.44
C LEU A 214 26.35 -7.18 -16.93
N GLN A 215 26.41 -6.28 -17.92
CA GLN A 215 27.66 -5.69 -18.39
C GLN A 215 28.25 -4.73 -17.34
N LEU A 216 29.54 -4.40 -17.46
CA LEU A 216 30.26 -3.54 -16.51
C LEU A 216 29.56 -2.19 -16.29
N ALA A 217 29.06 -1.56 -17.36
CA ALA A 217 28.33 -0.29 -17.28
C ALA A 217 27.02 -0.42 -16.46
N HIS A 218 26.25 -1.50 -16.68
CA HIS A 218 25.02 -1.76 -15.92
C HIS A 218 25.31 -2.08 -14.45
N LYS A 219 26.43 -2.77 -14.16
CA LYS A 219 26.87 -3.01 -12.78
C LYS A 219 27.19 -1.70 -12.05
N GLN A 220 27.82 -0.76 -12.72
CA GLN A 220 28.12 0.55 -12.15
C GLN A 220 26.83 1.35 -11.88
N MET A 221 25.90 1.37 -12.83
CA MET A 221 24.59 2.02 -12.64
C MET A 221 23.76 1.36 -11.52
N ALA A 222 23.82 0.02 -11.42
CA ALA A 222 23.20 -0.73 -10.33
C ALA A 222 23.76 -0.31 -8.97
N LEU A 223 25.08 -0.22 -8.84
CA LEU A 223 25.74 0.22 -7.61
C LEU A 223 25.35 1.66 -7.24
N GLU A 224 25.36 2.58 -8.20
CA GLU A 224 24.95 3.98 -8.00
C GLU A 224 23.48 4.12 -7.58
N ALA A 225 22.60 3.23 -8.05
CA ALA A 225 21.20 3.22 -7.68
C ALA A 225 20.91 2.66 -6.29
N GLY A 226 21.87 1.97 -5.66
CA GLY A 226 21.72 1.23 -4.40
C GLY A 226 21.41 -0.26 -4.56
N GLY A 227 21.59 -0.81 -5.77
CA GLY A 227 21.41 -2.23 -6.10
C GLY A 227 20.72 -2.44 -7.45
N VAL A 228 20.75 -3.67 -7.95
CA VAL A 228 20.14 -4.07 -9.23
C VAL A 228 18.64 -3.80 -9.26
N ILE A 229 17.92 -4.13 -8.19
CA ILE A 229 16.46 -3.94 -8.12
C ILE A 229 16.11 -2.44 -8.08
N GLN A 230 16.89 -1.64 -7.34
CA GLN A 230 16.72 -0.18 -7.30
C GLN A 230 17.03 0.46 -8.66
N TRP A 231 18.05 -0.03 -9.37
CA TRP A 231 18.38 0.42 -10.71
C TRP A 231 17.28 0.08 -11.71
N LEU A 232 16.79 -1.16 -11.73
CA LEU A 232 15.69 -1.55 -12.61
C LEU A 232 14.45 -0.69 -12.37
N ALA A 233 14.10 -0.40 -11.11
CA ALA A 233 12.97 0.47 -10.77
C ALA A 233 13.15 1.94 -11.20
N LYS A 234 14.37 2.44 -11.34
CA LYS A 234 14.69 3.82 -11.80
C LYS A 234 14.88 3.92 -13.31
N SER A 235 15.44 2.88 -13.93
CA SER A 235 15.85 2.87 -15.34
C SER A 235 14.68 2.74 -16.33
N THR A 236 13.53 2.24 -15.87
CA THR A 236 12.32 2.06 -16.68
C THR A 236 11.59 3.36 -17.05
N ASP A 237 11.98 4.52 -16.51
CA ASP A 237 11.33 5.80 -16.79
C ASP A 237 11.74 6.43 -18.14
N GLN A 238 12.77 5.94 -18.84
CA GLN A 238 13.37 6.69 -19.97
C GLN A 238 13.37 6.02 -21.35
N SER A 239 13.11 4.71 -21.50
CA SER A 239 12.77 4.09 -22.81
C SER A 239 12.58 2.57 -22.71
N THR A 240 11.43 2.12 -23.24
CA THR A 240 11.13 0.82 -23.90
C THR A 240 11.25 -0.55 -23.19
N SER A 241 10.31 -1.40 -23.63
CA SER A 241 10.47 -2.80 -24.06
C SER A 241 10.24 -3.90 -23.01
N ALA A 242 9.57 -4.97 -23.46
CA ALA A 242 9.34 -6.23 -22.74
C ALA A 242 10.60 -6.81 -22.08
N ASN A 243 11.80 -6.38 -22.51
CA ASN A 243 13.07 -6.76 -21.92
C ASN A 243 13.21 -6.29 -20.46
N SER A 244 12.82 -5.06 -20.14
CA SER A 244 12.91 -4.52 -18.77
C SER A 244 11.95 -5.26 -17.82
N GLU A 245 10.74 -5.55 -18.29
CA GLU A 245 9.78 -6.39 -17.56
C GLU A 245 10.28 -7.83 -17.37
N TRP A 246 10.99 -8.39 -18.35
CA TRP A 246 11.60 -9.72 -18.24
C TRP A 246 12.74 -9.74 -17.21
N LEU A 247 13.63 -8.74 -17.23
CA LEU A 247 14.70 -8.59 -16.25
C LEU A 247 14.14 -8.42 -14.83
N TRP A 248 13.04 -7.67 -14.67
CA TRP A 248 12.36 -7.54 -13.38
C TRP A 248 11.86 -8.89 -12.87
N SER A 249 11.17 -9.67 -13.71
CA SER A 249 10.70 -11.00 -13.33
C SER A 249 11.84 -11.96 -12.97
N LEU A 250 12.96 -11.92 -13.70
CA LEU A 250 14.15 -12.68 -13.33
C LEU A 250 14.69 -12.28 -11.95
N CYS A 251 14.68 -10.99 -11.61
CA CYS A 251 15.05 -10.54 -10.26
C CYS A 251 14.13 -11.11 -9.19
N LEU A 252 12.82 -11.08 -9.41
CA LEU A 252 11.84 -11.65 -8.49
C LEU A 252 12.05 -13.17 -8.32
N ALA A 253 12.43 -13.87 -9.40
CA ALA A 253 12.71 -15.31 -9.37
C ALA A 253 13.94 -15.68 -8.56
N THR A 254 14.92 -14.79 -8.44
CA THR A 254 16.06 -14.94 -7.52
C THR A 254 15.71 -14.50 -6.10
N LEU A 255 14.94 -13.41 -5.97
CA LEU A 255 14.60 -12.80 -4.69
C LEU A 255 13.68 -13.66 -3.83
N PHE A 256 12.54 -14.10 -4.36
CA PHE A 256 11.53 -14.76 -3.53
C PHE A 256 11.98 -16.09 -2.93
N PRO A 257 12.74 -16.97 -3.64
CA PRO A 257 13.33 -18.15 -3.01
C PRO A 257 14.25 -17.79 -1.84
N ARG A 258 15.10 -16.76 -1.99
CA ARG A 258 15.98 -16.29 -0.90
C ARG A 258 15.20 -15.73 0.29
N LEU A 259 14.12 -14.98 0.03
CA LEU A 259 13.22 -14.52 1.09
C LEU A 259 12.57 -15.69 1.83
N CYS A 260 12.18 -16.75 1.13
CA CYS A 260 11.61 -17.95 1.76
C CYS A 260 12.63 -18.71 2.60
N GLU A 261 13.89 -18.78 2.15
CA GLU A 261 15.00 -19.41 2.89
C GLU A 261 15.33 -18.64 4.19
N ILE A 262 15.34 -17.31 4.14
CA ILE A 262 15.87 -16.46 5.22
C ILE A 262 14.76 -15.97 6.18
N CYS A 263 13.58 -15.60 5.66
CA CYS A 263 12.48 -14.98 6.41
C CYS A 263 11.13 -15.69 6.16
N PRO A 264 10.98 -16.97 6.54
CA PRO A 264 9.81 -17.77 6.20
C PRO A 264 8.50 -17.30 6.86
N THR A 265 8.56 -16.52 7.95
CA THR A 265 7.38 -15.98 8.66
C THR A 265 6.83 -14.72 7.99
N LEU A 266 7.69 -13.91 7.35
CA LEU A 266 7.27 -12.73 6.59
C LEU A 266 6.43 -13.16 5.38
N ILE A 267 6.82 -14.27 4.75
CA ILE A 267 6.09 -14.91 3.66
C ILE A 267 4.72 -15.43 4.10
N ASP A 268 4.59 -15.98 5.31
CA ASP A 268 3.29 -16.46 5.82
C ASP A 268 2.28 -15.30 5.99
N HIS A 269 2.75 -14.10 6.36
CA HIS A 269 1.92 -12.90 6.44
C HIS A 269 1.54 -12.36 5.07
N VAL A 270 2.48 -12.36 4.11
CA VAL A 270 2.19 -12.08 2.70
C VAL A 270 1.10 -13.04 2.24
N TRP A 271 1.22 -14.34 2.50
CA TRP A 271 0.29 -15.33 1.99
C TRP A 271 -1.06 -15.35 2.69
N THR A 272 -1.13 -15.26 4.01
CA THR A 272 -2.43 -15.30 4.71
C THR A 272 -3.35 -14.15 4.25
N ARG A 273 -2.75 -12.99 3.96
CA ARG A 273 -3.49 -11.83 3.44
C ARG A 273 -3.63 -11.85 1.92
N ALA A 274 -2.56 -12.21 1.18
CA ALA A 274 -2.62 -12.36 -0.27
C ALA A 274 -3.52 -13.52 -0.68
N VAL A 275 -3.71 -14.61 0.05
CA VAL A 275 -4.68 -15.66 -0.32
C VAL A 275 -6.10 -15.10 -0.29
N THR A 276 -6.50 -14.43 0.80
CA THR A 276 -7.83 -13.79 0.90
C THR A 276 -8.08 -12.72 -0.15
N THR A 277 -7.01 -12.06 -0.64
CA THR A 277 -7.12 -10.97 -1.61
C THR A 277 -6.81 -11.42 -3.04
N VAL A 278 -5.94 -12.39 -3.28
CA VAL A 278 -5.65 -13.01 -4.59
C VAL A 278 -6.83 -13.84 -5.05
N TYR A 279 -7.61 -14.44 -4.14
CA TYR A 279 -8.94 -14.97 -4.47
C TYR A 279 -9.97 -13.87 -4.83
N ALA A 280 -9.71 -12.59 -4.52
CA ALA A 280 -10.57 -11.45 -4.84
C ALA A 280 -10.05 -10.59 -6.01
N ILE A 281 -8.73 -10.60 -6.26
CA ILE A 281 -8.03 -10.05 -7.44
C ILE A 281 -8.05 -11.10 -8.57
N GLU A 282 -8.50 -12.32 -8.29
CA GLU A 282 -8.73 -13.34 -9.30
C GLU A 282 -9.72 -12.77 -10.33
N PRO A 283 -9.30 -12.52 -11.58
CA PRO A 283 -10.27 -12.22 -12.61
C PRO A 283 -11.14 -13.45 -12.76
N ASP A 284 -12.45 -13.26 -12.76
CA ASP A 284 -13.33 -14.19 -13.43
C ASP A 284 -12.72 -14.49 -14.81
N LEU A 285 -12.59 -15.78 -15.15
CA LEU A 285 -12.10 -16.21 -16.45
C LEU A 285 -12.78 -15.37 -17.54
N PRO A 286 -12.04 -14.85 -18.52
CA PRO A 286 -12.52 -13.82 -19.41
C PRO A 286 -13.83 -14.23 -20.06
N ILE A 287 -14.91 -13.50 -19.72
CA ILE A 287 -16.06 -13.34 -20.60
C ILE A 287 -15.81 -12.05 -21.39
N ASP A 288 -14.81 -12.11 -22.27
CA ASP A 288 -14.53 -11.27 -23.46
C ASP A 288 -14.82 -9.75 -23.46
N THR A 289 -15.05 -9.06 -22.34
CA THR A 289 -15.48 -7.64 -22.39
C THR A 289 -15.03 -6.70 -21.27
N ASP A 290 -14.25 -7.13 -20.26
CA ASP A 290 -13.88 -6.24 -19.15
C ASP A 290 -12.43 -5.70 -19.22
N ASP A 291 -12.25 -4.39 -19.02
CA ASP A 291 -10.95 -3.70 -19.01
C ASP A 291 -10.08 -4.00 -17.74
N ASN A 292 -10.49 -4.95 -16.88
CA ASN A 292 -9.88 -5.25 -15.58
C ASN A 292 -8.90 -6.45 -15.61
N PHE A 293 -8.22 -6.72 -16.73
CA PHE A 293 -7.31 -7.86 -16.82
C PHE A 293 -5.89 -7.56 -16.30
N CYS A 294 -5.36 -8.44 -15.43
CA CYS A 294 -3.93 -8.47 -15.12
C CYS A 294 -3.10 -8.71 -16.39
N THR A 295 -2.04 -7.92 -16.60
CA THR A 295 -1.17 -8.12 -17.77
C THR A 295 -0.39 -9.44 -17.67
N PRO A 296 0.11 -10.01 -18.79
CA PRO A 296 0.94 -11.21 -18.75
C PRO A 296 2.18 -11.09 -17.84
N SER A 297 2.75 -9.89 -17.69
CA SER A 297 3.89 -9.68 -16.79
C SER A 297 3.50 -9.72 -15.32
N GLN A 298 2.32 -9.22 -14.97
CA GLN A 298 1.76 -9.32 -13.61
C GLN A 298 1.52 -10.77 -13.21
N TRP A 299 0.87 -11.54 -14.10
CA TRP A 299 0.61 -12.96 -13.89
C TRP A 299 1.90 -13.75 -13.66
N ARG A 300 2.92 -13.50 -14.49
CA ARG A 300 4.24 -14.12 -14.33
C ARG A 300 4.88 -13.76 -12.98
N ASN A 301 4.84 -12.50 -12.56
CA ASN A 301 5.43 -12.07 -11.28
C ASN A 301 4.71 -12.73 -10.09
N LEU A 302 3.38 -12.76 -10.11
CA LEU A 302 2.56 -13.41 -9.09
C LEU A 302 2.79 -14.93 -9.06
N ALA A 303 2.98 -15.55 -10.22
CA ALA A 303 3.33 -16.97 -10.31
C ALA A 303 4.69 -17.27 -9.67
N ILE A 304 5.69 -16.41 -9.91
CA ILE A 304 7.02 -16.54 -9.31
C ILE A 304 6.91 -16.45 -7.77
N LEU A 305 6.21 -15.43 -7.27
CA LEU A 305 5.95 -15.28 -5.84
C LEU A 305 5.26 -16.54 -5.28
N THR A 306 4.19 -17.00 -5.93
CA THR A 306 3.42 -18.17 -5.48
C THR A 306 4.26 -19.44 -5.47
N CYS A 307 5.01 -19.71 -6.53
CA CYS A 307 5.86 -20.90 -6.62
C CYS A 307 6.98 -20.90 -5.58
N ALA A 308 7.61 -19.74 -5.34
CA ALA A 308 8.66 -19.63 -4.32
C ALA A 308 8.12 -19.86 -2.90
N THR A 309 6.88 -19.45 -2.65
CA THR A 309 6.22 -19.49 -1.34
C THR A 309 5.35 -20.75 -1.13
N ALA A 310 5.35 -21.66 -2.11
CA ALA A 310 4.47 -22.82 -2.19
C ALA A 310 4.68 -23.89 -1.12
N THR A 311 5.86 -23.93 -0.50
CA THR A 311 6.31 -25.00 0.40
C THR A 311 5.53 -25.10 1.71
N LYS A 312 4.56 -24.21 1.96
CA LYS A 312 3.77 -24.17 3.20
C LYS A 312 2.24 -24.27 3.01
N ALA A 313 1.73 -24.41 1.79
CA ALA A 313 0.29 -24.56 1.51
C ALA A 313 0.03 -25.40 0.24
N GLU A 314 0.16 -26.72 0.34
CA GLU A 314 0.09 -27.67 -0.79
C GLU A 314 -1.17 -27.52 -1.66
N ASP A 315 -2.33 -27.18 -1.07
CA ASP A 315 -3.62 -27.17 -1.77
C ASP A 315 -3.88 -25.86 -2.58
N VAL A 316 -3.31 -24.73 -2.12
CA VAL A 316 -3.49 -23.41 -2.75
C VAL A 316 -2.63 -23.30 -4.00
N VAL A 317 -1.41 -23.82 -3.95
CA VAL A 317 -0.44 -23.82 -5.05
C VAL A 317 -0.94 -24.70 -6.19
N GLY A 318 -1.49 -25.88 -5.87
CA GLY A 318 -2.08 -26.76 -6.87
C GLY A 318 -3.25 -26.10 -7.60
N THR A 319 -4.05 -25.30 -6.90
CA THR A 319 -5.18 -24.56 -7.48
C THR A 319 -4.70 -23.43 -8.39
N LEU A 320 -3.74 -22.61 -7.95
CA LEU A 320 -3.17 -21.54 -8.78
C LEU A 320 -2.46 -22.11 -10.01
N LEU A 321 -1.62 -23.15 -9.86
CA LEU A 321 -0.90 -23.76 -10.98
C LEU A 321 -1.83 -24.40 -12.01
N LYS A 322 -2.91 -25.06 -11.57
CA LYS A 322 -3.94 -25.59 -12.48
C LYS A 322 -4.64 -24.48 -13.27
N ARG A 323 -4.96 -23.35 -12.61
CA ARG A 323 -5.62 -22.20 -13.24
C ARG A 323 -4.67 -21.42 -14.15
N LEU A 324 -3.40 -21.29 -13.78
CA LEU A 324 -2.36 -20.67 -14.61
C LEU A 324 -2.06 -21.51 -15.85
N CYS A 325 -2.05 -22.84 -15.70
CA CYS A 325 -2.02 -23.76 -16.83
C CYS A 325 -3.23 -23.56 -17.75
N ALA A 326 -4.44 -23.43 -17.19
CA ALA A 326 -5.66 -23.16 -17.95
C ALA A 326 -5.61 -21.84 -18.73
N PHE A 327 -5.13 -20.76 -18.12
CA PHE A 327 -4.93 -19.45 -18.77
C PHE A 327 -3.88 -19.51 -19.89
N LEU A 328 -2.75 -20.15 -19.66
CA LEU A 328 -1.73 -20.31 -20.70
C LEU A 328 -2.25 -21.15 -21.88
N THR A 329 -3.08 -22.16 -21.62
CA THR A 329 -3.75 -22.91 -22.69
C THR A 329 -4.84 -22.11 -23.40
N SER A 330 -5.55 -21.20 -22.74
CA SER A 330 -6.56 -20.36 -23.41
C SER A 330 -5.96 -19.31 -24.33
N LEU A 331 -4.70 -18.90 -24.12
CA LEU A 331 -3.95 -18.02 -25.02
C LEU A 331 -3.39 -18.74 -26.26
N SER A 332 -3.49 -20.08 -26.31
CA SER A 332 -2.96 -20.92 -27.41
C SER A 332 -4.00 -21.29 -28.48
N LEU A 333 -5.19 -20.68 -28.42
CA LEU A 333 -6.28 -20.77 -29.40
C LEU A 333 -6.50 -19.41 -30.08
#